data_AF-A0A316K9F4-F1
#
_entry.id   AF-A0A316K9F4-F1
#
_cell.length_a   1.000
_cell.length_b   1.000
_cell.length_c   1.000
_cell.angle_alpha   90.00
_cell.angle_beta   90.00
_cell.angle_gamma   90.00
#
_symmetry.space_group_name_H-M   'P 1'
#
loop_
_entity.id
_entity.type
_entity.pdbx_description
1 polymer ?
#
loop_
_entity_poly.entity_id
_entity_poly.type
_entity_poly.pdbx_seq_one_letter_code
_entity_poly.pdbx_strand_id
1 'polypeptide(L)'
;MRAKHISDVNEAILVLRHFVELSAKLLPFLDELERKKAPTMHDLKSREKIIAVYRNYEFDTQTSRVLMNSDVLELIKKSFENISERKHRSKKNYSRPLIQFLREHDRLQRNWGLIQAN
;
A
#
# COMPACT_ATOMS: atom_id res chain seq x y z
N MET A 1 -1.88 -33.48 1.97
CA MET A 1 -1.08 -32.41 2.62
C MET A 1 -0.52 -31.39 1.63
N ARG A 2 0.16 -31.78 0.54
CA ARG A 2 0.76 -30.82 -0.43
C ARG A 2 -0.24 -29.89 -1.13
N ALA A 3 -1.40 -30.40 -1.56
CA ALA A 3 -2.40 -29.57 -2.25
C ALA A 3 -3.03 -28.49 -1.35
N LYS A 4 -3.27 -28.80 -0.07
CA LYS A 4 -3.78 -27.84 0.91
C LYS A 4 -2.80 -26.69 1.14
N HIS A 5 -1.52 -27.02 1.31
CA HIS A 5 -0.46 -26.02 1.47
C HIS A 5 -0.30 -25.10 0.24
N ILE A 6 -0.48 -25.64 -0.98
CA ILE A 6 -0.48 -24.83 -2.20
C ILE A 6 -1.70 -23.88 -2.24
N SER A 7 -2.88 -24.36 -1.83
CA SER A 7 -4.09 -23.54 -1.73
C SER A 7 -3.91 -22.38 -0.74
N ASP A 8 -3.39 -22.68 0.45
CA ASP A 8 -3.19 -21.68 1.51
C ASP A 8 -2.20 -20.59 1.07
N VAL A 9 -1.13 -20.98 0.36
CA VAL A 9 -0.14 -20.03 -0.21
C VAL A 9 -0.76 -19.16 -1.31
N ASN A 10 -1.56 -19.75 -2.20
CA ASN A 10 -2.23 -18.99 -3.26
C ASN A 10 -3.22 -17.98 -2.69
N GLU A 11 -3.99 -18.38 -1.67
CA GLU A 11 -4.91 -17.49 -0.98
C GLU A 11 -4.16 -16.32 -0.31
N ALA A 12 -3.06 -16.61 0.39
CA ALA A 12 -2.21 -15.57 0.97
C ALA A 12 -1.68 -14.58 -0.07
N ILE A 13 -1.24 -15.07 -1.24
CA ILE A 13 -0.80 -14.22 -2.36
C ILE A 13 -1.94 -13.34 -2.87
N LEU A 14 -3.15 -13.87 -3.01
CA LEU A 14 -4.32 -13.10 -3.45
C LEU A 14 -4.69 -12.00 -2.45
N VAL A 15 -4.69 -12.31 -1.16
CA VAL A 15 -4.94 -11.33 -0.08
C VAL A 15 -3.89 -10.22 -0.10
N LEU A 16 -2.60 -10.57 -0.22
CA LEU A 16 -1.52 -9.60 -0.30
C LEU A 16 -1.63 -8.71 -1.54
N ARG A 17 -1.92 -9.30 -2.70
CA ARG A 17 -2.14 -8.56 -3.94
C ARG A 17 -3.27 -7.55 -3.77
N HIS A 18 -4.41 -7.98 -3.22
CA HIS A 18 -5.54 -7.09 -2.98
C HIS A 18 -5.17 -5.93 -2.04
N PHE A 19 -4.43 -6.21 -0.98
CA PHE A 19 -3.95 -5.19 -0.05
C PHE A 19 -3.00 -4.18 -0.72
N VAL A 20 -2.11 -4.65 -1.59
CA VAL A 20 -1.19 -3.81 -2.37
C VAL A 20 -1.96 -2.92 -3.36
N GLU A 21 -2.94 -3.48 -4.08
CA GLU A 21 -3.80 -2.73 -5.02
C GLU A 21 -4.65 -1.67 -4.29
N LEU A 22 -5.18 -2.00 -3.12
CA LEU A 22 -5.90 -1.04 -2.29
C LEU A 22 -4.98 0.09 -1.82
N SER A 23 -3.76 -0.25 -1.40
CA SER A 23 -2.79 0.73 -0.92
C SER A 23 -2.32 1.69 -2.01
N ALA A 24 -2.25 1.23 -3.27
CA ALA A 24 -1.95 2.07 -4.43
C ALA A 24 -3.00 3.16 -4.68
N LYS A 25 -4.22 3.01 -4.13
CA LYS A 25 -5.28 4.03 -4.18
C LYS A 25 -5.33 4.87 -2.91
N LEU A 26 -5.25 4.21 -1.75
CA LEU A 26 -5.44 4.87 -0.45
C LEU A 26 -4.28 5.78 -0.05
N LEU A 27 -3.03 5.41 -0.32
CA LEU A 27 -1.88 6.22 0.08
C LEU A 27 -1.76 7.54 -0.71
N PRO A 28 -1.92 7.55 -2.06
CA PRO A 28 -2.01 8.82 -2.79
C PRO A 28 -3.17 9.69 -2.33
N PHE A 29 -4.34 9.09 -2.11
CA PHE A 29 -5.51 9.83 -1.63
C PHE A 29 -5.27 10.42 -0.23
N LEU A 30 -4.64 9.67 0.69
CA LEU A 30 -4.24 10.20 2.00
C LEU A 30 -3.26 11.38 1.87
N ASP A 31 -2.26 11.28 0.99
CA ASP A 31 -1.31 12.38 0.73
C ASP A 31 -2.00 13.61 0.14
N GLU A 32 -3.04 13.46 -0.68
CA GLU A 32 -3.90 14.56 -1.13
C GLU A 32 -4.69 15.20 0.01
N LEU A 33 -5.29 14.39 0.89
CA LEU A 33 -6.06 14.87 2.05
C LEU A 33 -5.17 15.67 3.02
N GLU A 34 -3.95 15.21 3.30
CA GLU A 34 -2.99 15.91 4.17
C GLU A 34 -2.48 17.24 3.59
N ARG A 35 -2.55 17.42 2.26
CA ARG A 35 -2.15 18.66 1.57
C ARG A 35 -3.29 19.66 1.44
N LYS A 36 -4.53 19.27 1.73
CA LYS A 36 -5.71 20.13 1.55
C LYS A 36 -5.71 21.25 2.58
N LYS A 37 -5.63 22.50 2.12
CA LYS A 37 -5.62 23.69 3.00
C LYS A 37 -6.91 23.87 3.80
N ALA A 38 -8.04 23.49 3.22
CA ALA A 38 -9.37 23.59 3.83
C ALA A 38 -10.10 22.25 3.66
N PRO A 39 -9.85 21.27 4.55
CA PRO A 39 -10.53 19.99 4.51
C PRO A 39 -11.99 20.14 4.94
N THR A 40 -12.89 19.43 4.26
CA THR A 40 -14.29 19.27 4.65
C THR A 40 -14.42 18.23 5.76
N MET A 41 -15.58 18.17 6.43
CA MET A 41 -15.85 17.10 7.41
C MET A 41 -15.76 15.70 6.79
N HIS A 42 -16.13 15.55 5.52
CA HIS A 42 -15.99 14.28 4.80
C HIS A 42 -14.52 13.90 4.58
N ASP A 43 -13.66 14.87 4.27
CA ASP A 43 -12.22 14.66 4.09
C ASP A 43 -11.57 14.19 5.40
N LEU A 44 -11.91 14.83 6.52
CA LEU A 44 -11.42 14.46 7.85
C LEU A 44 -11.83 13.02 8.20
N LYS A 45 -13.10 12.66 7.99
CA LYS A 45 -13.61 11.31 8.24
C LYS A 45 -12.93 10.27 7.33
N SER A 46 -12.70 10.60 6.07
CA SER A 46 -12.01 9.71 5.12
C SER A 46 -10.56 9.48 5.53
N ARG A 47 -9.85 10.56 5.90
CA ARG A 47 -8.49 10.52 6.43
C ARG A 47 -8.39 9.62 7.67
N GLU A 48 -9.26 9.81 8.66
CA GLU A 48 -9.25 9.01 9.89
C GLU A 48 -9.47 7.53 9.61
N LYS A 49 -10.41 7.18 8.72
CA LYS A 49 -10.64 5.79 8.30
C LYS A 49 -9.39 5.16 7.69
N ILE A 50 -8.72 5.88 6.78
CA ILE A 50 -7.51 5.38 6.12
C ILE A 50 -6.39 5.18 7.15
N ILE A 51 -6.18 6.15 8.04
CA ILE A 51 -5.20 6.04 9.12
C ILE A 51 -5.49 4.85 10.03
N ALA A 52 -6.75 4.62 10.39
CA ALA A 52 -7.15 3.50 11.23
C ALA A 52 -6.81 2.14 10.59
N VAL A 53 -7.04 1.98 9.29
CA VAL A 53 -6.67 0.75 8.56
C VAL A 53 -5.18 0.46 8.71
N TYR A 54 -4.32 1.45 8.45
CA TYR A 54 -2.87 1.24 8.46
C TYR A 54 -2.26 1.15 9.86
N ARG A 55 -2.85 1.80 10.87
CA ARG A 55 -2.40 1.65 12.27
C ARG A 55 -2.74 0.30 12.87
N ASN A 56 -3.86 -0.28 12.47
CA ASN A 56 -4.31 -1.59 12.96
C ASN A 56 -3.72 -2.75 12.14
N TYR A 57 -3.03 -2.45 11.04
CA TYR A 57 -2.40 -3.47 10.21
C TYR A 57 -0.99 -3.78 10.74
N GLU A 58 -0.79 -5.01 11.19
CA GLU A 58 0.54 -5.52 11.52
C GLU A 58 1.30 -5.83 10.22
N PHE A 59 2.20 -4.92 9.84
CA PHE A 59 3.04 -5.10 8.67
C PHE A 59 4.08 -6.20 8.90
N ASP A 60 3.74 -7.45 8.58
CA ASP A 60 4.73 -8.50 8.36
C ASP A 60 5.38 -8.30 6.98
N THR A 61 6.38 -7.42 6.96
CA THR A 61 7.13 -7.11 5.74
C THR A 61 7.93 -8.28 5.20
N GLN A 62 8.20 -9.31 6.02
CA GLN A 62 8.95 -10.49 5.57
C GLN A 62 8.10 -11.34 4.62
N THR A 63 6.79 -11.42 4.85
CA THR A 63 5.87 -12.21 4.03
C THR A 63 5.87 -11.74 2.56
N SER A 64 5.91 -10.44 2.26
CA SER A 64 5.95 -9.99 0.87
C SER A 64 7.27 -10.33 0.16
N ARG A 65 8.37 -10.37 0.89
CA ARG A 65 9.67 -10.80 0.32
C ARG A 65 9.62 -12.27 -0.07
N VAL A 66 9.00 -13.11 0.76
CA VAL A 66 8.89 -14.55 0.52
C VAL A 66 7.86 -14.87 -0.58
N LEU A 67 6.65 -14.30 -0.49
CA LEU A 67 5.54 -14.66 -1.37
C LEU A 67 5.50 -13.91 -2.69
N MET A 68 6.10 -12.71 -2.74
CA MET A 68 6.02 -11.83 -3.91
C MET A 68 7.39 -11.38 -4.44
N ASN A 69 8.49 -11.81 -3.80
CA ASN A 69 9.85 -11.36 -4.12
C ASN A 69 9.93 -9.82 -4.22
N SER A 70 9.37 -9.15 -3.21
CA SER A 70 9.22 -7.70 -3.18
C SER A 70 9.22 -7.15 -1.76
N ASP A 71 9.81 -5.96 -1.58
CA ASP A 71 9.75 -5.15 -0.36
C ASP A 71 8.49 -4.26 -0.31
N VAL A 72 7.48 -4.52 -1.14
CA VAL A 72 6.28 -3.68 -1.28
C VAL A 72 5.58 -3.36 0.04
N LEU A 73 5.46 -4.30 0.99
CA LEU A 73 4.87 -4.02 2.31
C LEU A 73 5.71 -3.05 3.14
N GLU A 74 7.03 -3.11 3.03
CA GLU A 74 7.94 -2.17 3.67
C GLU A 74 7.81 -0.77 3.03
N LEU A 75 7.66 -0.70 1.71
CA LEU A 75 7.41 0.55 0.99
C LEU A 75 6.05 1.17 1.34
N ILE A 76 5.00 0.35 1.49
CA ILE A 76 3.68 0.80 1.97
C ILE A 76 3.80 1.37 3.37
N LYS A 77 4.43 0.64 4.30
CA LYS A 77 4.66 1.09 5.68
C LYS A 77 5.41 2.42 5.72
N LYS A 78 6.56 2.53 5.06
CA LYS A 78 7.35 3.76 4.99
C LYS A 78 6.57 4.92 4.37
N SER A 79 5.72 4.64 3.37
CA SER A 79 4.87 5.66 2.77
C SER A 79 3.83 6.17 3.75
N PHE A 80 3.14 5.28 4.46
CA PHE A 80 2.15 5.63 5.46
C PHE A 80 2.75 6.41 6.63
N GLU A 81 3.83 5.92 7.24
CA GLU A 81 4.55 6.63 8.32
C GLU A 81 4.95 8.02 7.84
N ASN A 82 5.51 8.09 6.64
CA ASN A 82 5.95 9.36 6.10
C ASN A 82 4.81 10.34 5.81
N ILE A 83 3.63 9.89 5.40
CA ILE A 83 2.46 10.74 5.18
C ILE A 83 1.87 11.18 6.52
N SER A 84 1.69 10.25 7.45
CA SER A 84 1.01 10.48 8.74
C SER A 84 1.82 11.31 9.75
N GLU A 85 3.15 11.25 9.70
CA GLU A 85 4.03 12.05 10.57
C GLU A 85 4.24 13.49 10.07
N ARG A 86 3.85 13.79 8.83
CA ARG A 86 4.08 15.10 8.22
C ARG A 86 3.01 16.12 8.60
N LYS A 87 3.20 16.81 9.72
CA LYS A 87 2.51 18.06 9.98
C LYS A 87 3.03 19.14 9.02
N HIS A 88 2.17 19.60 8.10
CA HIS A 88 2.36 20.78 7.24
C HIS A 88 3.50 20.71 6.20
N ARG A 89 3.20 20.23 4.98
CA ARG A 89 4.03 20.49 3.79
C ARG A 89 3.30 21.28 2.71
N SER A 90 4.01 22.24 2.12
CA SER A 90 3.60 23.01 0.94
C SER A 90 4.04 22.40 -0.39
N LYS A 91 4.73 21.25 -0.39
CA LYS A 91 5.30 20.65 -1.61
C LYS A 91 4.21 19.94 -2.43
N LYS A 92 4.10 20.30 -3.71
CA LYS A 92 3.14 19.75 -4.68
C LYS A 92 3.36 18.28 -5.05
N ASN A 93 4.53 17.69 -4.76
CA ASN A 93 4.91 16.36 -5.25
C ASN A 93 4.85 15.30 -4.14
N TYR A 94 4.56 14.06 -4.56
CA TYR A 94 4.61 12.90 -3.68
C TYR A 94 5.95 12.75 -2.96
N SER A 95 5.89 12.16 -1.77
CA SER A 95 7.08 11.81 -1.03
C SER A 95 7.90 10.74 -1.77
N ARG A 96 9.22 10.71 -1.52
CA ARG A 96 10.10 9.68 -2.08
C ARG A 96 9.62 8.25 -1.73
N PRO A 97 9.21 7.95 -0.49
CA PRO A 97 8.63 6.64 -0.16
C PRO A 97 7.40 6.30 -1.00
N LEU A 98 6.46 7.23 -1.15
CA LEU A 98 5.25 7.01 -1.95
C LEU A 98 5.58 6.76 -3.42
N ILE A 99 6.54 7.50 -3.99
CA ILE A 99 7.01 7.27 -5.37
C ILE A 99 7.65 5.89 -5.52
N GLN A 100 8.45 5.45 -4.56
CA GLN A 100 9.06 4.13 -4.59
C GLN A 100 8.02 3.02 -4.52
N PHE A 101 7.04 3.15 -3.63
CA PHE A 101 5.91 2.23 -3.54
C PHE A 101 5.14 2.13 -4.86
N LEU A 102 4.75 3.27 -5.45
CA LEU A 102 3.98 3.28 -6.70
C LEU A 102 4.76 2.63 -7.87
N ARG A 103 6.07 2.87 -7.97
CA ARG A 103 6.91 2.21 -8.98
C ARG A 103 6.99 0.70 -8.79
N GLU A 104 7.08 0.25 -7.54
CA GLU A 104 7.12 -1.17 -7.22
C GLU A 104 5.77 -1.85 -7.48
N HIS A 105 4.67 -1.17 -7.16
CA HIS A 105 3.32 -1.59 -7.55
C HIS A 105 3.20 -1.78 -9.07
N ASP A 106 3.69 -0.83 -9.87
CA ASP A 106 3.65 -0.95 -11.34
C ASP A 106 4.51 -2.12 -11.86
N ARG A 107 5.66 -2.40 -11.22
CA ARG A 107 6.47 -3.59 -11.51
C ARG A 107 5.69 -4.87 -11.20
N LEU A 108 5.05 -4.95 -10.03
CA LEU A 108 4.26 -6.10 -9.61
C LEU A 108 3.05 -6.35 -10.50
N GLN A 109 2.31 -5.31 -10.89
CA GLN A 109 1.19 -5.43 -11.83
C GLN A 109 1.61 -6.01 -13.17
N ARG A 110 2.73 -5.55 -13.72
CA ARG A 110 3.27 -6.11 -14.97
C ARG A 110 3.64 -7.58 -14.81
N ASN A 111 4.28 -7.95 -13.71
CA ASN A 111 4.64 -9.34 -13.43
C ASN A 111 3.40 -10.24 -13.29
N TRP A 112 2.34 -9.76 -12.62
CA TRP A 112 1.09 -10.51 -12.50
C TRP A 112 0.35 -10.65 -13.84
N GLY A 113 0.36 -9.62 -14.68
CA GLY A 113 -0.22 -9.68 -16.02
C GLY A 113 0.47 -10.71 -16.92
N LEU A 114 1.80 -10.84 -16.81
CA LEU A 114 2.57 -11.84 -17.55
C LEU A 114 2.28 -13.29 -17.11
N ILE A 115 1.89 -13.50 -15.85
CA ILE A 115 1.52 -14.83 -15.32
C ILE A 115 0.12 -15.25 -15.80
N GLN A 116 -0.78 -14.30 -16.07
CA GLN A 116 -2.13 -14.59 -16.58
C GLN A 116 -2.20 -14.78 -18.09
N ALA A 117 -1.17 -14.35 -18.83
CA ALA A 117 -1.10 -14.43 -20.28
C ALA A 117 -0.36 -15.69 -20.80
N ASN A 118 0.21 -16.50 -19.90
CA ASN A 118 0.86 -17.79 -20.18
C ASN A 118 0.06 -18.93 -19.54
#